data_AF-A0A850BDA2-F1
#
_entry.id   AF-A0A850BDA2-F1
#
_cell.length_a   1.000
_cell.length_b   1.000
_cell.length_c   1.000
_cell.angle_alpha   90.00
_cell.angle_beta   90.00
_cell.angle_gamma   90.00
#
_symmetry.space_group_name_H-M   'P 1'
#
loop_
_entity.id
_entity.type
_entity.pdbx_description
1 polymer ?
#
loop_
_entity_poly.entity_id
_entity_poly.type
_entity_poly.pdbx_seq_one_letter_code
_entity_poly.pdbx_strand_id
1 'polypeptide(L)'
;MRRAMLSWFAVTMFTMFAACFVACGDDVGTGDGSRPVTTFNGVPFGATCKGDADCGGQAGSCCTGGKCSPEGWCSPKCASDQDCPEGFFCIDRDGKRCFNACTDDRSCPTDFICEDKGGHLTCRYK
;
A
#
# COMPACT_ATOMS: atom_id res chain seq x y z
N MET A 1 30.07 -48.25 -60.41
CA MET A 1 30.49 -48.30 -58.99
C MET A 1 29.87 -47.08 -58.29
N ARG A 2 28.61 -47.12 -57.82
CA ARG A 2 28.17 -47.46 -56.45
C ARG A 2 28.96 -46.76 -55.33
N ARG A 3 28.39 -45.71 -54.75
CA ARG A 3 28.22 -45.44 -53.30
C ARG A 3 26.93 -44.60 -53.16
N ALA A 4 25.77 -45.15 -52.82
CA ALA A 4 25.31 -45.57 -51.48
C ALA A 4 25.44 -44.41 -50.48
N MET A 5 24.35 -43.69 -50.17
CA MET A 5 23.25 -44.01 -49.22
C MET A 5 23.46 -43.31 -47.87
N LEU A 6 22.48 -42.46 -47.54
CA LEU A 6 21.82 -42.24 -46.24
C LEU A 6 22.63 -42.46 -44.94
N SER A 7 22.70 -41.41 -44.11
CA SER A 7 22.29 -41.45 -42.70
C SER A 7 22.41 -40.03 -42.11
N TRP A 8 21.33 -39.33 -41.76
CA TRP A 8 20.60 -39.40 -40.48
C TRP A 8 21.20 -38.44 -39.42
N PHE A 9 20.34 -37.86 -38.58
CA PHE A 9 20.58 -36.83 -37.55
C PHE A 9 20.77 -35.39 -38.08
N ALA A 10 20.04 -34.37 -37.68
CA ALA A 10 18.96 -34.26 -36.71
C ALA A 10 18.16 -32.98 -37.05
N VAL A 11 16.87 -33.15 -37.34
CA VAL A 11 15.88 -32.07 -37.26
C VAL A 11 15.42 -32.02 -35.82
N THR A 12 15.88 -31.05 -35.04
CA THR A 12 15.36 -30.57 -33.74
C THR A 12 16.44 -29.61 -33.23
N MET A 13 16.17 -28.36 -32.89
CA MET A 13 15.24 -27.96 -31.85
C MET A 13 15.02 -26.45 -31.98
N PHE A 14 13.76 -26.09 -32.19
CA PHE A 14 13.23 -24.74 -32.02
C PHE A 14 13.64 -24.22 -30.64
N THR A 15 14.63 -23.32 -30.57
CA THR A 15 14.96 -22.62 -29.32
C THR A 15 14.05 -21.41 -29.21
N MET A 16 12.87 -21.66 -28.64
CA MET A 16 12.05 -20.63 -28.01
C MET A 16 12.91 -19.90 -26.97
N PHE A 17 13.36 -18.70 -27.30
CA PHE A 17 13.82 -17.73 -26.32
C PHE A 17 12.57 -17.06 -25.74
N ALA A 18 11.99 -17.69 -24.71
CA ALA A 18 10.90 -17.16 -23.93
C ALA A 18 11.35 -16.96 -22.48
N ALA A 19 10.95 -15.81 -21.92
CA ALA A 19 11.09 -15.34 -20.53
C ALA A 19 12.51 -14.89 -20.13
N CYS A 20 12.74 -13.74 -19.49
CA CYS A 20 11.90 -13.05 -18.51
C CYS A 20 11.95 -11.52 -18.69
N PHE A 21 10.87 -10.91 -19.17
CA PHE A 21 10.49 -9.57 -18.73
C PHE A 21 9.44 -9.76 -17.64
N VAL A 22 9.89 -9.98 -16.39
CA VAL A 22 9.01 -9.77 -15.25
C VAL A 22 8.92 -8.27 -15.09
N ALA A 23 7.87 -7.72 -15.65
CA ALA A 23 7.38 -6.39 -15.35
C ALA A 23 7.14 -6.29 -13.84
N CYS A 24 7.68 -5.25 -13.21
CA CYS A 24 7.17 -4.76 -11.93
C CYS A 24 5.73 -4.27 -12.19
N GLY A 25 4.75 -5.12 -11.85
CA GLY A 25 3.36 -4.70 -11.76
C GLY A 25 3.19 -3.97 -10.45
N ASP A 26 3.22 -2.65 -10.49
CA ASP A 26 2.64 -1.81 -9.45
C ASP A 26 1.12 -2.02 -9.51
N ASP A 27 0.59 -2.81 -8.58
CA ASP A 27 -0.84 -3.08 -8.45
C ASP A 27 -1.56 -1.78 -8.05
N VAL A 28 -2.14 -1.11 -9.05
CA VAL A 28 -2.99 0.08 -8.87
C VAL A 28 -4.34 -0.37 -8.30
N GLY A 29 -4.67 0.12 -7.10
CA GLY A 29 -5.75 -0.36 -6.26
C GLY A 29 -7.15 -0.38 -6.90
N THR A 30 -7.77 -1.55 -6.86
CA THR A 30 -9.21 -1.78 -7.04
C THR A 30 -9.94 -1.32 -5.76
N GLY A 31 -10.90 -0.41 -5.89
CA GLY A 31 -11.70 0.10 -4.77
C GLY A 31 -12.75 -0.89 -4.28
N ASP A 32 -12.35 -1.83 -3.43
CA ASP A 32 -13.22 -2.85 -2.77
C ASP A 32 -13.66 -2.46 -1.34
N GLY A 33 -13.62 -1.18 -0.97
CA GLY A 33 -13.73 -0.76 0.45
C GLY A 33 -12.44 -1.00 1.25
N SER A 34 -11.35 -1.27 0.53
CA SER A 34 -10.00 -1.33 1.07
C SER A 34 -9.51 0.06 1.49
N ARG A 35 -8.67 0.10 2.54
CA ARG A 35 -8.09 1.35 3.08
C ARG A 35 -7.44 2.14 1.93
N PRO A 36 -7.68 3.46 1.79
CA PRO A 36 -7.00 4.24 0.77
C PRO A 36 -5.51 4.21 1.08
N VAL A 37 -4.73 3.51 0.24
CA VAL A 37 -3.28 3.49 0.35
C VAL A 37 -2.71 4.54 -0.59
N THR A 38 -2.15 5.60 -0.03
CA THR A 38 -1.43 6.61 -0.80
C THR A 38 0.05 6.51 -0.51
N THR A 39 0.88 6.42 -1.56
CA THR A 39 2.33 6.46 -1.38
C THR A 39 2.77 7.92 -1.36
N PHE A 40 3.23 8.40 -0.21
CA PHE A 40 3.76 9.74 -0.05
C PHE A 40 5.16 9.67 0.57
N ASN A 41 6.16 10.21 -0.14
CA ASN A 41 7.59 10.11 0.21
C ASN A 41 8.06 8.66 0.46
N GLY A 42 7.53 7.69 -0.29
CA GLY A 42 7.87 6.27 -0.14
C GLY A 42 7.21 5.57 1.05
N VAL A 43 6.29 6.22 1.75
CA VAL A 43 5.48 5.64 2.83
C VAL A 43 4.11 5.27 2.28
N PRO A 44 3.63 4.02 2.44
CA PRO A 44 2.28 3.62 2.06
C PRO A 44 1.25 4.01 3.14
N PHE A 45 0.82 5.27 3.17
CA PHE A 45 -0.14 5.79 4.15
C PHE A 45 -1.44 4.97 4.11
N GLY A 46 -1.99 4.62 5.27
CA GLY A 46 -3.23 3.85 5.37
C GLY A 46 -3.06 2.32 5.21
N ALA A 47 -1.88 1.84 4.79
CA ALA A 47 -1.59 0.40 4.72
C ALA A 47 -1.43 -0.21 6.12
N THR A 48 -1.74 -1.50 6.27
CA THR A 48 -1.52 -2.26 7.51
C THR A 48 -0.02 -2.42 7.79
N CYS A 49 0.40 -2.34 9.05
CA CYS A 49 1.80 -2.44 9.44
C CYS A 49 2.00 -3.24 10.73
N LYS A 50 3.08 -4.01 10.79
CA LYS A 50 3.57 -4.67 12.02
C LYS A 50 4.66 -3.86 12.71
N GLY A 51 5.32 -2.97 11.98
CA GLY A 51 6.32 -2.04 12.51
C GLY A 51 6.70 -0.96 11.51
N ASP A 52 7.59 -0.06 11.92
CA ASP A 52 7.96 1.12 11.12
C ASP A 52 8.59 0.77 9.76
N ALA A 53 9.22 -0.40 9.63
CA ALA A 53 9.79 -0.90 8.39
C ALA A 53 8.74 -1.04 7.27
N ASP A 54 7.49 -1.37 7.62
CA ASP A 54 6.39 -1.48 6.65
C ASP A 54 5.92 -0.10 6.15
N CYS A 55 6.29 0.96 6.88
CA CYS A 55 5.91 2.34 6.64
C CYS A 55 7.09 3.19 6.17
N GLY A 56 8.00 2.62 5.38
CA GLY A 56 9.19 3.31 4.86
C GLY A 56 10.34 3.45 5.87
N GLY A 57 10.28 2.78 7.02
CA GLY A 57 11.37 2.70 7.99
C GLY A 57 11.51 3.92 8.91
N GLN A 58 10.69 4.95 8.75
CA GLN A 58 10.72 6.13 9.62
C GLN A 58 10.14 5.79 11.01
N ALA A 59 10.91 6.10 12.06
CA ALA A 59 10.54 5.80 13.43
C ALA A 59 9.18 6.39 13.84
N GLY A 60 8.32 5.53 14.39
CA GLY A 60 6.96 5.87 14.80
C GLY A 60 5.98 6.09 13.65
N SER A 61 6.25 5.62 12.44
CA SER A 61 5.33 5.72 11.30
C SER A 61 4.26 4.63 11.31
N CYS A 62 4.55 3.49 11.93
CA CYS A 62 3.53 2.48 12.21
C CYS A 62 2.77 2.86 13.49
N CYS A 63 1.49 3.18 13.36
CA CYS A 63 0.62 3.41 14.50
C CYS A 63 -0.14 2.14 14.81
N THR A 64 -0.02 1.62 16.04
CA THR A 64 -0.70 0.41 16.51
C THR A 64 -1.53 0.71 17.74
N GLY A 65 -2.69 0.05 17.86
CA GLY A 65 -3.56 0.20 19.02
C GLY A 65 -4.29 1.54 19.07
N GLY A 66 -5.13 1.72 20.09
CA GLY A 66 -5.99 2.88 20.21
C GLY A 66 -6.92 3.04 19.00
N LYS A 67 -6.88 4.21 18.35
CA LYS A 67 -7.71 4.53 17.16
C LYS A 67 -7.04 4.19 15.82
N CYS A 68 -5.86 3.57 15.82
CA CYS A 68 -5.05 3.25 14.64
C CYS A 68 -5.25 1.83 14.08
N SER A 69 -6.24 1.08 14.57
CA SER A 69 -6.46 -0.37 14.36
C SER A 69 -5.51 -1.29 15.14
N PRO A 70 -5.98 -2.47 15.60
CA PRO A 70 -5.19 -3.47 16.32
C PRO A 70 -4.07 -4.07 15.46
N GLU A 71 -4.30 -4.16 14.16
CA GLU A 71 -3.35 -4.70 13.18
C GLU A 71 -2.38 -3.65 12.64
N GLY A 72 -2.48 -2.42 13.17
CA GLY A 72 -1.60 -1.31 12.84
C GLY A 72 -1.93 -0.67 11.50
N TRP A 73 -1.49 0.58 11.35
CA TRP A 73 -1.51 1.25 10.05
C TRP A 73 -0.42 2.30 9.91
N CYS A 74 0.04 2.51 8.68
CA CYS A 74 1.02 3.53 8.36
C CYS A 74 0.38 4.91 8.41
N SER A 75 0.80 5.69 9.40
CA SER A 75 0.29 7.04 9.68
C SER A 75 1.42 7.82 10.35
N PRO A 76 2.33 8.45 9.59
CA PRO A 76 3.48 9.16 10.16
C PRO A 76 3.06 10.36 11.00
N LYS A 77 4.01 10.81 11.81
CA LYS A 77 3.84 12.03 12.61
C LYS A 77 3.79 13.26 11.72
N CYS A 78 3.03 14.24 12.13
CA CYS A 78 2.87 15.54 11.45
C CYS A 78 2.98 16.67 12.48
N ALA A 79 3.24 17.89 12.03
CA ALA A 79 3.13 19.10 12.84
C ALA A 79 1.83 19.86 12.54
N SER A 80 1.40 19.81 11.28
CA SER A 80 0.25 20.49 10.68
C SER A 80 -0.35 19.68 9.51
N ASP A 81 -1.53 20.06 9.02
CA ASP A 81 -2.19 19.40 7.89
C ASP A 81 -1.36 19.39 6.61
N GLN A 82 -0.47 20.38 6.43
CA GLN A 82 0.39 20.48 5.26
C GLN A 82 1.46 19.39 5.20
N ASP A 83 1.74 18.73 6.33
CA ASP A 83 2.65 17.59 6.38
C ASP A 83 1.97 16.29 5.92
N CYS A 84 0.64 16.31 5.78
CA CYS A 84 -0.16 15.17 5.39
C CYS A 84 -0.46 15.19 3.88
N PRO A 85 -0.51 14.01 3.24
CA PRO A 85 -0.93 13.92 1.85
C PRO A 85 -2.38 14.37 1.67
N GLU A 86 -2.75 14.70 0.44
CA GLU A 86 -4.13 15.06 0.12
C GLU A 86 -5.11 13.97 0.59
N GLY A 87 -6.24 14.41 1.17
CA GLY A 87 -7.21 13.52 1.79
C GLY A 87 -6.83 13.04 3.19
N PHE A 88 -5.81 13.64 3.83
CA PHE A 88 -5.44 13.36 5.21
C PHE A 88 -5.32 14.66 6.04
N PHE A 89 -5.58 14.57 7.34
CA PHE A 89 -5.46 15.68 8.29
C PHE A 89 -4.59 15.33 9.49
N CYS A 90 -3.90 16.33 10.02
CA CYS A 90 -2.99 16.20 11.14
C CYS A 90 -3.72 16.38 12.47
N ILE A 91 -3.98 15.28 13.16
CA ILE A 91 -4.80 15.28 14.38
C ILE A 91 -3.97 14.92 15.59
N ASP A 92 -4.08 15.73 16.65
CA ASP A 92 -3.43 15.49 17.94
C ASP A 92 -4.33 14.66 18.85
N ARG A 93 -3.87 13.45 19.22
CA ARG A 93 -4.64 12.54 20.09
C ARG A 93 -3.75 11.57 20.86
N ASP A 94 -2.73 11.02 20.21
CA ASP A 94 -1.69 10.17 20.81
C ASP A 94 -0.34 10.45 20.12
N GLY A 95 -0.07 11.75 19.97
CA GLY A 95 0.89 12.29 19.03
C GLY A 95 0.20 12.70 17.73
N LYS A 96 0.56 13.89 17.24
CA LYS A 96 0.09 14.44 15.97
C LYS A 96 0.41 13.49 14.81
N ARG A 97 -0.62 12.98 14.14
CA ARG A 97 -0.50 12.03 13.03
C ARG A 97 -1.53 12.31 11.92
N CYS A 98 -1.22 11.84 10.71
CA CYS A 98 -2.10 11.96 9.55
C CYS A 98 -3.19 10.88 9.54
N PHE A 99 -4.46 11.29 9.58
CA PHE A 99 -5.63 10.41 9.47
C PHE A 99 -6.39 10.71 8.19
N ASN A 100 -6.94 9.68 7.52
CA ASN A 100 -7.69 9.91 6.29
C ASN A 100 -8.98 10.69 6.59
N ALA A 101 -9.30 11.61 5.70
CA ALA A 101 -10.56 12.34 5.70
C ALA A 101 -11.73 11.41 5.38
N CYS A 102 -12.91 11.79 5.83
CA CYS A 102 -14.16 11.11 5.53
C CYS A 102 -15.32 12.09 5.42
N THR A 103 -16.41 11.66 4.78
CA THR A 103 -17.68 12.39 4.76
C THR A 103 -18.69 11.75 5.70
N ASP A 104 -18.72 10.41 5.73
CA ASP A 104 -19.52 9.61 6.66
C ASP A 104 -18.88 8.23 6.87
N ASP A 105 -19.44 7.41 7.77
CA ASP A 105 -18.91 6.09 8.14
C ASP A 105 -18.67 5.16 6.96
N ARG A 106 -19.44 5.29 5.87
CA ARG A 106 -19.30 4.44 4.68
C ARG A 106 -18.10 4.82 3.81
N SER A 107 -17.57 6.03 4.02
CA SER A 107 -16.33 6.48 3.39
C SER A 107 -15.09 5.86 4.06
N CYS A 108 -15.29 5.26 5.22
CA CYS A 108 -14.23 4.69 6.02
C CYS A 108 -14.03 3.20 5.72
N PRO A 109 -12.80 2.71 5.92
CA PRO A 109 -12.53 1.28 5.82
C PRO A 109 -13.35 0.47 6.82
N THR A 110 -13.50 -0.83 6.58
CA THR A 110 -14.13 -1.73 7.54
C THR A 110 -13.55 -1.56 8.94
N ASP A 111 -14.45 -1.47 9.93
CA ASP A 111 -14.15 -1.22 11.35
C ASP A 111 -13.70 0.20 11.71
N PHE A 112 -13.83 1.15 10.78
CA PHE A 112 -13.64 2.57 11.03
C PHE A 112 -14.96 3.34 10.95
N ILE A 113 -15.07 4.37 11.76
CA ILE A 113 -16.18 5.33 11.80
C ILE A 113 -15.67 6.74 11.52
N CYS A 114 -16.51 7.59 10.94
CA CYS A 114 -16.18 8.97 10.62
C CYS A 114 -16.48 9.87 11.81
N GLU A 115 -15.44 10.42 12.43
CA GLU A 115 -15.57 11.27 13.62
C GLU A 115 -14.97 12.65 13.37
N ASP A 116 -15.63 13.70 13.89
CA ASP A 116 -15.04 15.03 13.99
C ASP A 116 -13.99 15.07 15.11
N LYS A 117 -12.78 15.49 14.73
CA LYS A 117 -11.72 15.84 15.67
C LYS A 117 -11.01 17.10 15.20
N GLY A 118 -11.01 18.10 16.07
CA GLY A 118 -10.34 19.37 15.80
C GLY A 118 -10.92 20.12 14.59
N GLY A 119 -12.20 19.89 14.25
CA GLY A 119 -12.84 20.48 13.08
C GLY A 119 -12.61 19.70 11.76
N HIS A 120 -12.03 18.50 11.83
CA HIS A 120 -11.83 17.62 10.69
C HIS A 120 -12.57 16.30 10.88
N LEU A 121 -13.34 15.91 9.86
CA LEU A 121 -13.92 14.57 9.76
C LEU A 121 -12.86 13.58 9.30
N THR A 122 -12.52 12.62 10.16
CA THR A 122 -11.48 11.60 9.87
C THR A 122 -11.93 10.21 10.26
N CYS A 123 -11.48 9.18 9.54
CA CYS A 123 -11.81 7.80 9.93
C CYS A 123 -11.03 7.36 11.15
N ARG A 124 -11.74 6.73 12.08
CA ARG A 124 -11.23 6.27 13.36
C ARG A 124 -11.64 4.83 13.60
N TYR A 125 -10.70 4.02 14.05
CA TYR A 125 -11.03 2.65 14.43
C TYR A 125 -12.07 2.68 15.55
N LYS A 126 -13.13 1.87 15.41
CA LYS A 126 -14.26 1.85 16.36
C LYS A 126 -13.80 1.43 17.76
#